data_AF-A0A925A2H9-F1
#
_entry.id   AF-A0A925A2H9-F1
#
_cell.length_a   1.000
_cell.length_b   1.000
_cell.length_c   1.000
_cell.angle_alpha   90.00
_cell.angle_beta   90.00
_cell.angle_gamma   90.00
#
_symmetry.space_group_name_H-M   'P 1'
#
loop_
_entity.id
_entity.type
_entity.pdbx_description
1 polymer ?
#
loop_
_entity_poly.entity_id
_entity_poly.type
_entity_poly.pdbx_seq_one_letter_code
_entity_poly.pdbx_strand_id
1 'polypeptide(L)'
;MMAINGVFGEERGGFSYSDSYSRNGHDARVNRWNNLPDRLKLVVKRLKDVRIESKDALKVLRKYLNRPATLVYLDPPYLGKRTNGYNKDANDETYHKKLLTLANTAKCMIFISGYESTLYDLMLTEEDGWQRKTIETTTKGVTGTSFERSEIVWMNKRFTDALENGKVPITLTEKERLQGKLNPERL
;
A
#
# COMPACT_ATOMS: atom_id res chain seq x y z
N MET A 1 13.95 -22.53 9.09
CA MET A 1 13.04 -21.76 8.25
C MET A 1 12.32 -22.48 7.07
N MET A 2 11.45 -23.47 7.27
CA MET A 2 10.47 -23.79 6.19
C MET A 2 9.30 -22.81 6.32
N ALA A 3 9.66 -21.54 6.31
CA ALA A 3 8.80 -20.41 6.10
C ALA A 3 9.34 -19.79 4.82
N ILE A 4 8.46 -19.52 3.85
CA ILE A 4 8.78 -18.53 2.81
C ILE A 4 8.72 -17.17 3.53
N ASN A 5 9.71 -16.92 4.39
CA ASN A 5 10.03 -15.57 4.82
C ASN A 5 10.97 -15.05 3.74
N GLY A 6 10.66 -13.86 3.20
CA GLY A 6 11.64 -13.14 2.39
C GLY A 6 12.87 -12.95 3.25
N VAL A 7 13.99 -13.56 2.86
CA VAL A 7 15.26 -13.42 3.54
C VAL A 7 15.87 -12.08 3.07
N PHE A 8 16.27 -11.23 4.01
CA PHE A 8 17.03 -10.02 3.75
C PHE A 8 18.45 -10.24 4.31
N GLY A 9 19.50 -10.06 3.49
CA GLY A 9 20.91 -10.21 3.87
C GLY A 9 21.58 -11.52 3.43
N GLU A 10 22.79 -11.79 3.92
CA GLU A 10 23.60 -12.99 3.61
C GLU A 10 23.19 -14.25 4.40
N GLU A 11 22.13 -14.19 5.21
CA GLU A 11 21.72 -15.33 6.03
C GLU A 11 21.06 -16.46 5.22
N ARG A 12 21.34 -17.70 5.62
CA ARG A 12 20.81 -18.92 5.02
C ARG A 12 19.40 -19.22 5.54
N GLY A 13 18.44 -19.44 4.64
CA GLY A 13 17.20 -20.16 4.99
C GLY A 13 17.51 -21.56 5.57
N GLY A 14 16.64 -22.10 6.44
CA GLY A 14 16.83 -23.42 7.08
C GLY A 14 15.49 -24.17 7.27
N PHE A 15 15.29 -25.11 8.21
CA PHE A 15 13.94 -25.63 8.62
C PHE A 15 13.51 -25.08 10.01
N SER A 16 12.23 -24.72 10.23
CA SER A 16 11.78 -24.08 11.49
C SER A 16 10.99 -25.10 12.28
N TYR A 17 11.29 -25.23 13.56
CA TYR A 17 10.64 -26.16 14.49
C TYR A 17 9.93 -25.40 15.63
N SER A 18 9.12 -26.09 16.43
CA SER A 18 8.40 -25.55 17.58
C SER A 18 8.16 -26.62 18.65
N ASP A 19 9.07 -26.77 19.59
CA ASP A 19 8.96 -27.87 20.57
C ASP A 19 7.93 -27.59 21.68
N SER A 20 7.37 -26.37 21.75
CA SER A 20 6.63 -25.90 22.92
C SER A 20 5.12 -25.76 22.75
N TYR A 21 4.57 -25.87 21.54
CA TYR A 21 3.12 -25.82 21.35
C TYR A 21 2.64 -26.44 20.03
N SER A 22 1.42 -27.00 20.09
CA SER A 22 0.70 -27.57 18.96
C SER A 22 -0.44 -26.67 18.50
N ARG A 23 -0.90 -26.88 17.26
CA ARG A 23 -2.12 -26.27 16.70
C ARG A 23 -2.83 -27.32 15.85
N ASN A 24 -4.14 -27.46 16.02
CA ASN A 24 -4.97 -28.45 15.31
C ASN A 24 -4.37 -29.88 15.38
N GLY A 25 -3.90 -30.29 16.57
CA GLY A 25 -3.34 -31.62 16.79
C GLY A 25 -1.95 -31.88 16.18
N HIS A 26 -1.30 -30.89 15.57
CA HIS A 26 0.03 -31.02 14.99
C HIS A 26 1.00 -30.03 15.64
N ASP A 27 2.30 -30.31 15.59
CA ASP A 27 3.33 -29.30 15.83
C ASP A 27 2.99 -27.99 15.08
N ALA A 28 3.17 -26.84 15.72
CA ALA A 28 2.69 -25.58 15.16
C ALA A 28 3.32 -25.20 13.81
N ARG A 29 4.52 -25.68 13.49
CA ARG A 29 5.19 -25.46 12.19
C ARG A 29 4.72 -26.46 11.16
N VAL A 30 4.54 -27.73 11.53
CA VAL A 30 3.89 -28.75 10.67
C VAL A 30 2.48 -28.32 10.29
N ASN A 31 1.68 -27.82 11.26
CA ASN A 31 0.33 -27.34 10.98
C ASN A 31 0.32 -26.19 9.95
N ARG A 32 1.32 -25.31 9.93
CA ARG A 32 1.41 -24.25 8.90
C ARG A 32 1.55 -24.81 7.48
N TRP A 33 2.27 -25.92 7.33
CA TRP A 33 2.41 -26.61 6.04
C TRP A 33 1.14 -27.31 5.62
N ASN A 34 0.47 -28.01 6.55
CA ASN A 34 -0.82 -28.64 6.28
C ASN A 34 -1.86 -27.61 5.80
N ASN A 35 -1.82 -26.38 6.33
CA ASN A 35 -2.72 -25.30 5.92
C ASN A 35 -2.22 -24.50 4.68
N LEU A 36 -1.00 -24.73 4.19
CA LEU A 36 -0.44 -23.96 3.07
C LEU A 36 -1.24 -24.12 1.76
N PRO A 37 -1.68 -25.33 1.35
CA PRO A 37 -2.47 -25.49 0.13
C PRO A 37 -3.73 -24.62 0.12
N ASP A 38 -4.47 -24.57 1.23
CA ASP A 38 -5.70 -23.78 1.30
C ASP A 38 -5.43 -22.27 1.30
N ARG A 39 -4.35 -21.83 1.95
CA ARG A 39 -3.89 -20.43 1.84
C ARG A 39 -3.48 -20.07 0.41
N LEU A 40 -2.78 -20.97 -0.29
CA LEU A 40 -2.36 -20.75 -1.67
C LEU A 40 -3.54 -20.67 -2.63
N LYS A 41 -4.61 -21.47 -2.44
CA LYS A 41 -5.83 -21.37 -3.24
C LYS A 41 -6.42 -19.95 -3.22
N LEU A 42 -6.45 -19.31 -2.04
CA LEU A 42 -6.93 -17.93 -1.89
C LEU A 42 -6.04 -16.92 -2.61
N VAL A 43 -4.71 -17.07 -2.49
CA VAL A 43 -3.73 -16.22 -3.19
C VAL A 43 -3.88 -16.35 -4.70
N VAL A 44 -3.92 -17.57 -5.23
CA VAL A 44 -4.09 -17.84 -6.67
C VAL A 44 -5.39 -17.23 -7.18
N LYS A 45 -6.49 -17.37 -6.44
CA LYS A 45 -7.76 -16.73 -6.80
C LYS A 45 -7.60 -15.21 -6.93
N ARG A 46 -6.99 -14.55 -5.96
CA ARG A 46 -6.76 -13.10 -5.98
C ARG A 46 -5.85 -12.66 -7.14
N LEU A 47 -4.81 -13.44 -7.43
CA LEU A 47 -3.81 -13.10 -8.44
C LEU A 47 -4.32 -13.20 -9.89
N LYS A 48 -5.41 -13.92 -10.14
CA LYS A 48 -6.03 -13.99 -11.48
C LYS A 48 -6.61 -12.65 -11.95
N ASP A 49 -6.95 -11.77 -11.01
CA ASP A 49 -7.63 -10.50 -11.29
C ASP A 49 -6.71 -9.28 -11.06
N VAL A 50 -5.38 -9.47 -11.05
CA VAL A 50 -4.41 -8.38 -10.89
C VAL A 50 -3.32 -8.41 -11.94
N ARG A 51 -2.80 -7.22 -12.25
CA ARG A 51 -1.55 -7.07 -12.99
C ARG A 51 -0.43 -6.74 -12.01
N ILE A 52 0.65 -7.51 -12.05
CA ILE A 52 1.88 -7.25 -11.28
C ILE A 52 2.88 -6.55 -12.18
N GLU A 53 3.44 -5.43 -11.73
CA GLU A 53 4.45 -4.67 -12.47
C GLU A 53 5.66 -4.38 -11.58
N SER A 54 6.85 -4.78 -12.03
CA SER A 54 8.12 -4.36 -11.42
C SER A 54 8.63 -3.11 -12.15
N LYS A 55 8.13 -1.94 -11.77
CA LYS A 55 8.42 -0.65 -12.42
C LYS A 55 8.61 0.45 -11.38
N ASP A 56 9.27 1.53 -11.80
CA ASP A 56 9.34 2.77 -11.04
C ASP A 56 7.92 3.28 -10.69
N ALA A 57 7.67 3.52 -9.40
CA ALA A 57 6.36 3.88 -8.91
C ALA A 57 5.85 5.21 -9.50
N LEU A 58 6.72 6.20 -9.71
CA LEU A 58 6.36 7.48 -10.32
C LEU A 58 5.98 7.31 -11.79
N LYS A 59 6.59 6.35 -12.51
CA LYS A 59 6.18 5.99 -13.89
C LYS A 59 4.82 5.32 -13.91
N VAL A 60 4.51 4.46 -12.93
CA VAL A 60 3.19 3.82 -12.82
C VAL A 60 2.13 4.87 -12.47
N LEU A 61 2.38 5.72 -11.47
CA LEU A 61 1.47 6.78 -11.06
C LEU A 61 1.08 7.70 -12.22
N ARG A 62 2.05 8.17 -13.01
CA ARG A 62 1.81 9.03 -14.18
C ARG A 62 0.80 8.47 -15.18
N LYS A 63 0.74 7.14 -15.36
CA LYS A 63 -0.23 6.51 -16.27
C LYS A 63 -1.68 6.64 -15.80
N TYR A 64 -1.87 6.84 -14.50
CA TYR A 64 -3.18 6.85 -13.85
C TYR A 64 -3.59 8.21 -13.32
N LEU A 65 -2.70 9.21 -13.30
CA LEU A 65 -3.01 10.56 -12.78
C LEU A 65 -4.31 11.11 -13.35
N ASN A 66 -4.55 10.94 -14.64
CA ASN A 66 -5.71 11.47 -15.34
C ASN A 66 -6.88 10.46 -15.46
N ARG A 67 -6.89 9.41 -14.65
CA ARG A 67 -7.88 8.31 -14.72
C ARG A 67 -8.80 8.36 -13.49
N PRO A 68 -9.92 9.10 -13.55
CA PRO A 68 -10.66 9.49 -12.36
C PRO A 68 -11.28 8.31 -11.59
N ALA A 69 -11.62 7.22 -12.28
CA ALA A 69 -12.12 6.01 -11.62
C ALA A 69 -11.01 5.13 -10.99
N THR A 70 -9.75 5.54 -11.05
CA THR A 70 -8.65 4.84 -10.39
C THR A 70 -8.48 5.34 -8.97
N LEU A 71 -8.36 4.42 -8.02
CA LEU A 71 -7.80 4.67 -6.70
C LEU A 71 -6.34 4.23 -6.68
N VAL A 72 -5.44 5.14 -6.33
CA VAL A 72 -4.04 4.82 -6.06
C VAL A 72 -3.82 4.87 -4.55
N TYR A 73 -3.51 3.70 -3.99
CA TYR A 73 -2.98 3.59 -2.64
C TYR A 73 -1.45 3.68 -2.71
N LEU A 74 -0.87 4.67 -2.02
CA LEU A 74 0.56 4.92 -1.96
C LEU A 74 1.07 4.61 -0.55
N ASP A 75 1.90 3.58 -0.46
CA ASP A 75 2.60 3.17 0.76
C ASP A 75 4.12 3.23 0.50
N PRO A 76 4.70 4.44 0.35
CA PRO A 76 6.12 4.56 0.09
C PRO A 76 6.92 4.13 1.32
N PRO A 77 8.17 3.66 1.17
CA PRO A 77 9.07 3.53 2.31
C PRO A 77 9.08 4.83 3.12
N TYR A 78 8.68 4.77 4.38
CA TYR A 78 8.44 5.98 5.17
C TYR A 78 9.72 6.79 5.35
N LEU A 79 9.60 8.10 5.12
CA LEU A 79 10.69 9.05 5.27
C LEU A 79 11.11 9.11 6.74
N GLY A 80 12.34 8.70 7.05
CA GLY A 80 12.85 8.75 8.42
C GLY A 80 14.01 7.81 8.71
N LYS A 81 14.58 7.93 9.92
CA LYS A 81 15.64 7.04 10.39
C LYS A 81 15.06 5.67 10.73
N ARG A 82 15.63 4.61 10.16
CA ARG A 82 15.27 3.22 10.44
C ARG A 82 16.50 2.35 10.55
N THR A 83 16.41 1.30 11.37
CA THR A 83 17.48 0.32 11.56
C THR A 83 17.55 -0.71 10.43
N ASN A 84 16.42 -1.02 9.79
CA ASN A 84 16.34 -1.98 8.69
C ASN A 84 15.59 -1.37 7.50
N GLY A 85 15.98 -1.75 6.28
CA GLY A 85 15.36 -1.26 5.07
C GLY A 85 15.42 -2.20 3.87
N TYR A 86 14.80 -1.79 2.78
CA TYR A 86 14.88 -2.46 1.48
C TYR A 86 16.26 -2.25 0.83
N ASN A 87 16.76 -3.24 0.08
CA ASN A 87 18.00 -3.13 -0.68
C ASN A 87 17.98 -1.98 -1.71
N LYS A 88 16.80 -1.70 -2.26
CA LYS A 88 16.53 -0.51 -3.10
C LYS A 88 15.47 0.29 -2.39
N ASP A 89 15.90 1.34 -1.70
CA ASP A 89 15.06 2.11 -0.81
C ASP A 89 14.73 3.48 -1.38
N ALA A 90 13.46 3.87 -1.28
CA ALA A 90 12.97 5.18 -1.70
C ALA A 90 12.80 6.13 -0.49
N ASN A 91 13.55 5.89 0.59
CA ASN A 91 13.62 6.72 1.78
C ASN A 91 14.55 7.92 1.56
N ASP A 92 14.23 8.73 0.55
CA ASP A 92 14.95 9.95 0.17
C ASP A 92 13.96 11.10 -0.02
N GLU A 93 14.25 12.24 0.60
CA GLU A 93 13.41 13.43 0.54
C GLU A 93 13.13 13.89 -0.90
N THR A 94 14.08 13.72 -1.83
CA THR A 94 13.91 14.10 -3.24
C THR A 94 12.85 13.24 -3.93
N TYR A 95 12.83 11.94 -3.67
CA TYR A 95 11.80 11.02 -4.15
C TYR A 95 10.44 11.38 -3.57
N HIS A 96 10.34 11.62 -2.27
CA HIS A 96 9.09 11.99 -1.61
C HIS A 96 8.54 13.30 -2.18
N LYS A 97 9.36 14.34 -2.36
CA LYS A 97 8.94 15.58 -3.03
C LYS A 97 8.35 15.32 -4.41
N LYS A 98 9.03 14.53 -5.25
CA LYS A 98 8.53 14.17 -6.60
C LYS A 98 7.21 13.41 -6.54
N LEU A 99 7.05 12.48 -5.58
CA LEU A 99 5.82 11.73 -5.39
C LEU A 99 4.66 12.65 -5.02
N LEU A 100 4.85 13.52 -4.03
CA LEU A 100 3.83 14.44 -3.52
C LEU A 100 3.45 15.49 -4.57
N THR A 101 4.43 16.03 -5.31
CA THR A 101 4.15 16.92 -6.45
C THR A 101 3.26 16.24 -7.49
N LEU A 102 3.52 14.98 -7.84
CA LEU A 102 2.65 14.25 -8.77
C LEU A 102 1.26 14.01 -8.17
N ALA A 103 1.19 13.62 -6.90
CA ALA A 103 -0.08 13.38 -6.20
C ALA A 103 -0.99 14.62 -6.21
N ASN A 104 -0.44 15.83 -6.00
CA ASN A 104 -1.21 17.09 -6.06
C ASN A 104 -1.78 17.39 -7.44
N THR A 105 -1.20 16.84 -8.52
CA THR A 105 -1.72 17.01 -9.88
C THR A 105 -2.73 15.94 -10.29
N ALA A 106 -3.00 14.96 -9.42
CA ALA A 106 -3.82 13.81 -9.75
C ALA A 106 -5.32 14.17 -9.87
N LYS A 107 -5.94 13.70 -10.94
CA LYS A 107 -7.40 13.67 -11.12
C LYS A 107 -8.03 12.35 -10.70
N CYS A 108 -7.21 11.31 -10.53
CA CYS A 108 -7.59 10.08 -9.86
C CYS A 108 -7.67 10.26 -8.34
N MET A 109 -8.24 9.29 -7.66
CA MET A 109 -8.30 9.26 -6.21
C MET A 109 -6.94 8.82 -5.67
N ILE A 110 -6.39 9.57 -4.72
CA ILE A 110 -5.12 9.26 -4.06
C ILE A 110 -5.35 9.06 -2.57
N PHE A 111 -4.79 7.98 -2.04
CA PHE A 111 -4.73 7.67 -0.62
C PHE A 111 -3.28 7.35 -0.27
N ILE A 112 -2.68 8.09 0.66
CA ILE A 112 -1.27 7.94 1.04
C ILE A 112 -1.19 7.58 2.52
N SER A 113 -0.40 6.55 2.88
CA SER A 113 -0.06 6.21 4.26
C SER A 113 1.37 6.67 4.59
N GLY A 114 1.59 7.02 5.86
CA GLY A 114 2.91 7.43 6.37
C GLY A 114 2.93 7.65 7.87
N TYR A 115 4.09 8.06 8.39
CA TYR A 115 4.22 8.65 9.71
C TYR A 115 4.14 10.18 9.64
N GLU A 116 4.06 10.82 10.80
CA GLU A 116 4.14 12.27 10.89
C GLU A 116 5.40 12.81 10.20
N SER A 117 5.18 13.78 9.29
CA SER A 117 6.21 14.28 8.42
C SER A 117 5.90 15.72 8.04
N THR A 118 6.75 16.64 8.51
CA THR A 118 6.66 18.06 8.16
C THR A 118 6.65 18.29 6.65
N LEU A 119 7.39 17.49 5.87
CA LEU A 119 7.38 17.58 4.41
C LEU A 119 5.98 17.30 3.84
N TYR A 120 5.32 16.25 4.33
CA TYR A 120 4.00 15.87 3.85
C TYR A 120 2.96 16.91 4.26
N ASP A 121 3.01 17.37 5.51
CA ASP A 121 2.07 18.38 6.03
C ASP A 121 2.19 19.72 5.28
N LEU A 122 3.41 20.08 4.82
CA LEU A 122 3.63 21.27 4.00
C LEU A 122 3.16 21.13 2.54
N MET A 123 3.09 19.91 1.99
CA MET A 123 2.76 19.68 0.58
C MET A 123 1.34 19.19 0.36
N LEU A 124 0.71 18.53 1.33
CA LEU A 124 -0.62 17.94 1.24
C LEU A 124 -1.60 18.75 2.11
N THR A 125 -1.84 19.99 1.69
CA THR A 125 -2.60 20.96 2.48
C THR A 125 -4.11 20.84 2.25
N GLU A 126 -4.90 21.30 3.22
CA GLU A 126 -6.36 21.38 3.07
C GLU A 126 -6.77 22.33 1.93
N GLU A 127 -6.00 23.41 1.71
CA GLU A 127 -6.20 24.35 0.61
C GLU A 127 -6.05 23.68 -0.77
N ASP A 128 -5.10 22.76 -0.90
CA ASP A 128 -4.92 21.90 -2.08
C ASP A 128 -5.93 20.74 -2.14
N GLY A 129 -6.89 20.71 -1.21
CA GLY A 129 -7.97 19.73 -1.16
C GLY A 129 -7.57 18.39 -0.53
N TRP A 130 -6.59 18.37 0.37
CA TRP A 130 -6.24 17.16 1.12
C TRP A 130 -6.94 17.10 2.47
N GLN A 131 -7.28 15.88 2.90
CA GLN A 131 -7.70 15.59 4.26
C GLN A 131 -6.68 14.67 4.92
N ARG A 132 -6.29 15.00 6.16
CA ARG A 132 -5.39 14.21 7.00
C ARG A 132 -6.18 13.50 8.09
N LYS A 133 -5.89 12.23 8.35
CA LYS A 133 -6.42 11.49 9.51
C LYS A 133 -5.29 10.73 10.21
N THR A 134 -5.30 10.76 11.53
CA THR A 134 -4.40 9.97 12.38
C THR A 134 -5.09 8.67 12.78
N ILE A 135 -4.36 7.57 12.73
CA ILE A 135 -4.76 6.23 13.14
C ILE A 135 -3.80 5.79 14.23
N GLU A 136 -4.30 5.68 15.46
CA GLU A 136 -3.52 5.12 16.57
C GLU A 136 -3.41 3.61 16.42
N THR A 137 -2.18 3.08 16.47
CA THR A 137 -1.89 1.66 16.36
C THR A 137 -0.92 1.20 17.45
N THR A 138 -0.97 -0.10 17.75
CA THR A 138 -0.08 -0.73 18.73
C THR A 138 0.69 -1.85 18.06
N THR A 139 2.01 -1.70 17.96
CA THR A 139 2.88 -2.73 17.39
C THR A 139 3.54 -3.51 18.51
N LYS A 140 3.43 -4.85 18.47
CA LYS A 140 4.17 -5.73 19.38
C LYS A 140 5.55 -6.02 18.82
N GLY A 141 6.59 -5.63 19.54
CA GLY A 141 7.96 -6.01 19.25
C GLY A 141 8.20 -7.51 19.41
N VAL A 142 9.34 -7.99 18.91
CA VAL A 142 9.75 -9.41 18.96
C VAL A 142 9.85 -9.93 20.40
N THR A 143 10.13 -9.05 21.36
CA THR A 143 10.20 -9.33 22.80
C THR A 143 8.85 -9.28 23.51
N GLY A 144 7.74 -9.02 22.80
CA GLY A 144 6.40 -8.88 23.37
C GLY A 144 6.09 -7.48 23.92
N THR A 145 7.05 -6.56 23.90
CA THR A 145 6.84 -5.15 24.27
C THR A 145 5.93 -4.46 23.27
N SER A 146 4.89 -3.77 23.75
CA SER A 146 3.98 -3.01 22.89
C SER A 146 4.52 -1.59 22.71
N PHE A 147 4.55 -1.12 21.47
CA PHE A 147 4.93 0.24 21.10
C PHE A 147 3.71 0.93 20.49
N GLU A 148 3.34 2.07 21.05
CA GLU A 148 2.35 2.94 20.44
C GLU A 148 2.98 3.62 19.21
N ARG A 149 2.24 3.60 18.12
CA ARG A 149 2.59 4.25 16.86
C ARG A 149 1.35 4.95 16.34
N SER A 150 1.53 6.14 15.80
CA SER A 150 0.46 6.86 15.12
C SER A 150 0.78 6.85 13.64
N GLU A 151 -0.05 6.20 12.84
CA GLU A 151 0.01 6.27 11.39
C GLU A 151 -0.88 7.41 10.91
N ILE A 152 -0.48 8.08 9.85
CA ILE A 152 -1.25 9.15 9.22
C ILE A 152 -1.60 8.74 7.82
N VAL A 153 -2.84 9.05 7.44
CA VAL A 153 -3.31 8.92 6.08
C VAL A 153 -3.70 10.27 5.52
N TRP A 154 -3.30 10.53 4.27
CA TRP A 154 -3.71 11.70 3.49
C TRP A 154 -4.56 11.26 2.31
N MET A 155 -5.67 11.94 2.11
CA MET A 155 -6.65 11.65 1.08
C MET A 155 -6.91 12.90 0.27
N ASN A 156 -6.81 12.81 -1.06
CA ASN A 156 -7.13 13.96 -1.90
C ASN A 156 -8.65 14.14 -2.02
N LYS A 157 -9.06 15.33 -2.47
CA LYS A 157 -10.48 15.69 -2.63
C LYS A 157 -11.26 14.69 -3.48
N ARG A 158 -10.63 14.13 -4.51
CA ARG A 158 -11.28 13.12 -5.38
C ARG A 158 -11.68 11.88 -4.60
N PHE A 159 -10.83 11.42 -3.68
CA PHE A 159 -11.14 10.30 -2.81
C PHE A 159 -12.26 10.64 -1.81
N THR A 160 -12.14 11.79 -1.13
CA THR A 160 -13.09 12.19 -0.08
C THR A 160 -14.48 12.42 -0.67
N ASP A 161 -14.57 13.12 -1.81
CA ASP A 161 -15.83 13.34 -2.53
C ASP A 161 -16.45 11.99 -2.96
N ALA A 162 -15.65 11.04 -3.44
CA ALA A 162 -16.15 9.72 -3.85
C ALA A 162 -16.67 8.90 -2.67
N LEU A 163 -15.98 8.97 -1.53
CA LEU A 163 -16.37 8.31 -0.29
C LEU A 163 -17.68 8.88 0.26
N GLU A 164 -17.79 10.20 0.33
CA GLU A 164 -18.99 10.90 0.83
C GLU A 164 -20.22 10.66 -0.05
N ASN A 165 -20.03 10.70 -1.38
CA ASN A 165 -21.12 10.50 -2.33
C ASN A 165 -21.44 9.01 -2.61
N GLY A 166 -20.61 8.08 -2.13
CA GLY A 166 -20.73 6.65 -2.42
C GLY A 166 -20.63 6.29 -3.90
N LYS A 167 -19.93 7.12 -4.70
CA LYS A 167 -19.86 7.00 -6.16
C LYS A 167 -18.45 7.19 -6.66
N VAL A 168 -18.04 6.35 -7.61
CA VAL A 168 -16.79 6.53 -8.34
C VAL A 168 -16.87 7.83 -9.14
N PRO A 169 -15.86 8.72 -9.09
CA PRO A 169 -15.95 10.08 -9.61
C PRO A 169 -15.75 10.13 -11.13
N ILE A 170 -16.61 9.43 -11.88
CA ILE A 170 -16.48 9.29 -13.34
C ILE A 170 -17.79 9.58 -14.06
N THR A 171 -17.70 10.41 -15.09
CA THR A 171 -18.79 10.68 -16.03
C THR A 171 -18.34 10.23 -17.42
N LEU A 172 -19.07 9.29 -18.01
CA LEU A 172 -18.85 8.82 -19.38
C LEU A 172 -19.83 9.50 -20.34
N THR A 173 -19.32 9.98 -21.47
CA THR A 173 -20.13 10.44 -22.60
C THR A 173 -20.89 9.27 -23.24
N GLU A 174 -21.94 9.56 -23.99
CA GLU A 174 -22.69 8.53 -24.70
C GLU A 174 -21.80 7.70 -25.64
N LYS A 175 -20.92 8.36 -26.40
CA LYS A 175 -19.92 7.71 -27.25
C LYS A 175 -19.00 6.78 -26.46
N GLU A 176 -18.51 7.20 -25.30
CA GLU A 176 -17.64 6.37 -24.46
C GLU A 176 -18.36 5.14 -23.91
N ARG A 177 -19.65 5.28 -23.55
CA ARG A 177 -20.49 4.15 -23.13
C ARG A 177 -20.69 3.16 -24.27
N LEU A 178 -21.03 3.65 -25.47
CA LEU A 178 -21.19 2.82 -26.67
C LEU A 178 -19.88 2.08 -27.05
N GLN A 179 -18.73 2.69 -26.76
CA GLN A 179 -17.42 2.09 -26.97
C GLN A 179 -16.94 1.18 -25.82
N GLY A 180 -17.77 0.98 -24.78
CA GLY A 180 -17.40 0.16 -23.62
C GLY A 180 -16.19 0.70 -22.83
N LYS A 181 -15.96 2.01 -22.85
CA LYS A 181 -14.85 2.62 -22.09
C LYS A 181 -15.17 2.56 -20.60
N LEU A 182 -14.23 2.03 -19.81
CA LEU A 182 -14.39 1.91 -18.35
C LEU A 182 -13.82 3.11 -17.57
N ASN A 183 -12.63 3.57 -17.95
CA ASN A 183 -11.92 4.66 -17.26
C ASN A 183 -11.09 5.49 -18.26
N PRO A 184 -11.74 6.21 -19.18
CA PRO A 184 -11.08 7.11 -20.11
C PRO A 184 -10.32 8.23 -19.40
N GLU A 185 -9.32 8.78 -20.07
CA GLU A 185 -8.50 9.85 -19.54
C GLU A 185 -9.27 11.18 -19.49
N ARG A 186 -8.93 12.04 -18.53
CA ARG A 186 -9.48 13.39 -18.37
C ARG A 186 -8.33 14.39 -18.34
N LEU A 187 -8.15 15.15 -19.42
CA LEU A 187 -7.18 16.24 -19.53
C LEU A 187 -7.65 17.53 -18.88
#